data_AF-A0A2J5P7P9-F1
#
_entry.id   AF-A0A2J5P7P9-F1
#
_cell.length_a   1.000
_cell.length_b   1.000
_cell.length_c   1.000
_cell.angle_alpha   90.00
_cell.angle_beta   90.00
_cell.angle_gamma   90.00
#
_symmetry.space_group_name_H-M   'P 1'
#
loop_
_entity.id
_entity.type
_entity.pdbx_description
1 polymer ?
#
loop_
_entity_poly.entity_id
_entity_poly.type
_entity_poly.pdbx_seq_one_letter_code
_entity_poly.pdbx_strand_id
1 'polypeptide(L)'
;MKRIALFFCFIFSFAAHANNIIVNGTRFIYPGNEKEITVQLSNTADRPALAQAWLDNGNADATPDTITTPFIITPPISRVDAKSGQT
;
A
#
# COMPACT_ATOMS: atom_id res chain seq x y z
N MET A 1 -11.85 4.83 39.98
CA MET A 1 -10.95 4.01 39.14
C MET A 1 -11.44 3.88 37.69
N LYS A 2 -12.64 3.37 37.40
CA LYS A 2 -13.16 3.24 36.01
C LYS A 2 -13.22 4.55 35.20
N ARG A 3 -13.60 5.67 35.83
CA ARG A 3 -13.64 7.01 35.20
C ARG A 3 -12.26 7.58 34.88
N ILE A 4 -11.26 7.28 35.73
CA ILE A 4 -9.87 7.68 35.52
C ILE A 4 -9.26 6.86 34.37
N ALA A 5 -9.56 5.56 34.31
CA ALA A 5 -9.15 4.69 33.21
C ALA A 5 -9.78 5.12 31.86
N LEU A 6 -11.07 5.49 31.84
CA LEU A 6 -11.74 6.00 30.64
C LEU A 6 -11.14 7.34 30.16
N PHE A 7 -10.80 8.24 31.08
CA PHE A 7 -10.13 9.50 30.74
C PHE A 7 -8.73 9.26 30.17
N PHE A 8 -7.98 8.29 30.72
CA PHE A 8 -6.68 7.89 30.19
C PHE A 8 -6.78 7.28 28.77
N CYS A 9 -7.75 6.42 28.48
CA CYS A 9 -7.95 5.88 27.12
C CYS A 9 -8.22 6.97 26.07
N PHE A 10 -8.91 8.04 26.44
CA PHE A 10 -9.22 9.14 25.53
C PHE A 10 -7.96 9.96 25.16
N ILE A 11 -7.02 10.10 26.08
CA ILE A 11 -5.75 10.84 25.88
C ILE A 11 -4.79 10.08 24.94
N PHE A 12 -4.87 8.76 24.89
CA PHE A 12 -3.98 7.93 24.06
C PHE A 12 -4.52 7.65 22.64
N SER A 13 -5.62 8.28 22.23
CA SER A 13 -6.13 8.17 20.86
C SER A 13 -5.35 9.08 19.91
N PHE A 14 -4.26 8.57 19.32
CA PHE A 14 -3.56 9.25 18.23
C PHE A 14 -4.28 9.00 16.90
N ALA A 15 -4.48 10.05 16.11
CA ALA A 15 -4.96 9.89 14.74
C ALA A 15 -3.90 9.16 13.91
N ALA A 16 -4.30 8.05 13.28
CA ALA A 16 -3.43 7.36 12.33
C ALA A 16 -3.24 8.27 11.11
N HIS A 17 -2.04 8.81 10.92
CA HIS A 17 -1.67 9.61 9.75
C HIS A 17 -1.35 8.72 8.55
N ALA A 18 -2.35 7.96 8.07
CA ALA A 18 -2.25 7.22 6.82
C ALA A 18 -2.56 8.18 5.64
N ASN A 19 -1.62 9.08 5.34
CA ASN A 19 -1.72 10.00 4.19
C ASN A 19 -0.48 9.82 3.31
N ASN A 20 -0.62 9.00 2.25
CA ASN A 20 0.41 8.74 1.24
C ASN A 20 -0.20 7.98 0.03
N ILE A 21 0.35 6.81 -0.31
CA ILE A 21 -0.06 5.95 -1.43
C ILE A 21 -1.33 5.17 -1.10
N ILE A 22 -2.32 5.28 -1.96
CA ILE A 22 -3.54 4.48 -1.99
C ILE A 22 -3.51 3.61 -3.24
N VAL A 23 -3.73 2.31 -3.05
CA VAL A 23 -3.98 1.35 -4.13
C VAL A 23 -5.47 1.37 -4.45
N ASN A 24 -5.84 1.63 -5.70
CA ASN A 24 -7.26 1.72 -6.10
C ASN A 24 -7.87 0.32 -6.27
N GLY A 25 -8.08 -0.36 -5.16
CA GLY A 25 -8.67 -1.70 -5.09
C GLY A 25 -8.11 -2.49 -3.91
N THR A 26 -8.89 -3.48 -3.47
CA THR A 26 -8.48 -4.45 -2.46
C THR A 26 -8.24 -5.84 -3.05
N ARG A 27 -8.56 -6.01 -4.34
CA ARG A 27 -8.38 -7.23 -5.12
C ARG A 27 -8.28 -6.86 -6.60
N PHE A 28 -7.37 -7.54 -7.30
CA PHE A 28 -7.19 -7.44 -8.75
C PHE A 28 -7.36 -8.82 -9.37
N ILE A 29 -8.25 -8.93 -10.36
CA ILE A 29 -8.51 -10.18 -11.06
C ILE A 29 -7.74 -10.14 -12.37
N TYR A 30 -6.82 -11.09 -12.55
CA TYR A 30 -6.05 -11.24 -13.78
C TYR A 30 -6.78 -12.18 -14.75
N PRO A 31 -7.32 -11.71 -15.89
CA PRO A 31 -7.96 -12.59 -16.86
C PRO A 31 -6.91 -13.45 -17.58
N GLY A 32 -7.17 -14.75 -17.72
CA GLY A 32 -6.17 -15.70 -18.23
C GLY A 32 -5.72 -15.50 -19.68
N ASN A 33 -6.46 -14.70 -20.46
CA ASN A 33 -6.14 -14.36 -21.84
C ASN A 33 -5.42 -13.01 -21.99
N GLU A 34 -5.20 -12.28 -20.89
CA GLU A 34 -4.52 -10.98 -20.90
C GLU A 34 -3.02 -11.13 -20.60
N LYS A 35 -2.22 -10.23 -21.18
CA LYS A 35 -0.75 -10.20 -20.98
C LYS A 35 -0.34 -9.42 -19.74
N GLU A 36 -1.17 -8.50 -19.30
CA GLU A 36 -0.96 -7.66 -18.13
C GLU A 36 -2.30 -7.11 -17.62
N ILE A 37 -2.29 -6.62 -16.39
CA ILE A 37 -3.35 -5.77 -15.84
C ILE A 37 -2.69 -4.53 -15.25
N THR A 38 -3.38 -3.41 -15.31
CA THR A 38 -2.90 -2.15 -14.75
C THR A 38 -3.48 -1.94 -13.36
N VAL A 39 -2.64 -1.52 -12.40
CA VAL A 39 -3.04 -1.19 -11.04
C VAL A 39 -2.81 0.29 -10.79
N GLN A 40 -3.88 1.03 -10.58
CA GLN A 40 -3.78 2.47 -10.32
C GLN A 40 -3.40 2.73 -8.86
N LEU A 41 -2.32 3.51 -8.68
CA LEU A 41 -1.89 4.09 -7.42
C LEU A 41 -2.21 5.59 -7.40
N SER A 42 -2.49 6.14 -6.22
CA SER A 42 -2.63 7.58 -6.00
C SER A 42 -1.91 8.03 -4.75
N ASN A 43 -1.17 9.14 -4.82
CA ASN A 43 -0.56 9.77 -3.66
C ASN A 43 -1.45 10.93 -3.19
N THR A 44 -2.13 10.73 -2.07
CA THR A 44 -3.02 11.73 -1.47
C THR A 44 -2.29 12.75 -0.59
N ALA A 45 -0.99 12.57 -0.36
CA ALA A 45 -0.20 13.47 0.46
C ALA A 45 0.21 14.74 -0.29
N ASP A 46 0.52 15.79 0.48
CA ASP A 46 1.09 17.06 0.01
C ASP A 46 2.61 16.98 -0.21
N ARG A 47 3.17 15.77 -0.30
CA ARG A 47 4.59 15.49 -0.53
C ARG A 47 4.76 14.30 -1.47
N PRO A 48 5.83 14.25 -2.28
CA PRO A 48 6.11 13.09 -3.12
C PRO A 48 6.43 11.85 -2.27
N ALA A 49 6.26 10.68 -2.87
CA ALA A 49 6.56 9.41 -2.25
C ALA A 49 7.23 8.44 -3.22
N LEU A 50 7.98 7.49 -2.66
CA LEU A 50 8.51 6.35 -3.40
C LEU A 50 7.60 5.15 -3.12
N ALA A 51 6.90 4.68 -4.14
CA ALA A 51 6.10 3.47 -4.08
C ALA A 51 6.97 2.28 -4.49
N GLN A 52 7.07 1.29 -3.61
CA GLN A 52 7.71 0.01 -3.89
C GLN A 52 6.63 -1.08 -3.87
N ALA A 53 6.61 -1.90 -4.92
CA ALA A 53 5.62 -2.96 -5.07
C ALA A 53 6.30 -4.30 -5.36
N TRP A 54 5.83 -5.34 -4.68
CA TRP A 54 6.25 -6.73 -4.89
C TRP A 54 5.06 -7.65 -4.70
N LEU A 55 5.22 -8.90 -5.13
CA LEU A 55 4.26 -9.98 -4.90
C LEU A 55 4.81 -10.92 -3.83
N ASP A 56 3.93 -11.51 -3.04
CA ASP A 56 4.26 -12.59 -2.11
C ASP A 56 3.47 -13.86 -2.45
N ASN A 57 3.81 -14.97 -1.79
CA ASN A 57 3.14 -16.27 -1.91
C ASN A 57 2.36 -16.66 -0.64
N GLY A 58 1.92 -15.67 0.15
CA GLY A 58 1.24 -15.84 1.43
C GLY A 58 2.13 -15.63 2.66
N ASN A 59 3.42 -15.38 2.48
CA ASN A 59 4.34 -14.98 3.56
C ASN A 59 4.64 -13.47 3.48
N ALA A 60 4.00 -12.68 4.34
CA ALA A 60 4.12 -11.22 4.36
C ALA A 60 5.51 -10.73 4.81
N ASP A 61 6.29 -11.56 5.52
CA ASP A 61 7.60 -11.18 6.04
C ASP A 61 8.74 -11.47 5.03
N ALA A 62 8.44 -12.19 3.95
CA ALA A 62 9.43 -12.50 2.93
C ALA A 62 9.78 -11.24 2.13
N THR A 63 11.07 -11.07 1.84
CA THR A 63 11.57 -9.92 1.10
C THR A 63 11.59 -10.20 -0.41
N PRO A 64 11.49 -9.17 -1.27
CA PRO A 64 11.38 -9.36 -2.73
C PRO A 64 12.52 -10.17 -3.37
N ASP A 65 13.71 -10.19 -2.75
CA ASP A 65 14.89 -10.92 -3.20
C ASP A 65 14.83 -12.43 -2.92
N THR A 66 13.90 -12.87 -2.06
CA THR A 66 13.77 -14.27 -1.64
C THR A 66 12.49 -14.95 -2.16
N ILE A 67 11.56 -14.17 -2.72
CA ILE A 67 10.26 -14.66 -3.19
C ILE A 67 10.33 -15.03 -4.67
N THR A 68 9.70 -16.15 -5.03
CA THR A 68 9.43 -16.54 -6.43
C THR A 68 7.93 -16.58 -6.67
N THR A 69 7.44 -15.73 -7.58
CA THR A 69 6.03 -15.68 -8.02
C THR A 69 5.92 -15.87 -9.54
N PRO A 70 4.79 -16.37 -10.06
CA PRO A 70 4.58 -16.56 -11.50
C PRO A 70 4.31 -15.27 -12.28
N PHE A 71 4.23 -14.12 -11.59
CA PHE A 71 4.02 -12.79 -12.17
C PHE A 71 5.12 -11.82 -11.72
N ILE A 72 5.25 -10.71 -12.44
CA ILE A 72 6.15 -9.60 -12.12
C ILE A 72 5.38 -8.27 -12.09
N ILE A 73 5.87 -7.28 -11.34
CA ILE A 73 5.33 -5.92 -11.31
C ILE A 73 6.31 -4.97 -11.98
N THR A 74 5.82 -4.12 -12.87
CA THR A 74 6.64 -3.12 -13.56
C THR A 74 5.95 -1.75 -13.53
N PRO A 75 6.63 -0.66 -13.10
CA PRO A 75 7.93 -0.66 -12.43
C PRO A 75 7.83 -1.13 -10.96
N PRO A 76 8.83 -1.83 -10.41
CA PRO A 76 8.81 -2.27 -9.00
C PRO A 76 9.03 -1.13 -8.01
N ILE A 77 9.62 -0.01 -8.48
CA ILE A 77 9.84 1.21 -7.72
C ILE A 77 9.47 2.40 -8.60
N SER A 78 8.59 3.27 -8.10
CA SER A 78 8.17 4.48 -8.82
C SER A 78 8.07 5.67 -7.87
N ARG A 79 8.50 6.85 -8.33
CA ARG A 79 8.24 8.10 -7.61
C ARG A 79 6.85 8.61 -8.01
N VAL A 80 6.00 8.84 -7.02
CA VAL A 80 4.65 9.41 -7.21
C VAL A 80 4.63 10.80 -6.59
N ASP A 81 4.40 11.82 -7.42
CA ASP A 81 4.34 13.21 -6.97
C ASP A 81 3.17 13.48 -6.01
N ALA A 82 3.26 14.60 -5.29
CA ALA A 82 2.20 15.05 -4.40
C ALA A 82 0.87 15.22 -5.16
N LYS A 83 -0.24 14.75 -4.59
CA LYS A 83 -1.59 14.82 -5.19
C LYS A 83 -1.69 14.26 -6.61
N SER A 84 -0.85 13.28 -6.96
CA SER A 84 -0.78 12.69 -8.30
C SER A 84 -1.10 11.18 -8.30
N GLY A 85 -1.34 10.62 -9.50
CA GLY A 85 -1.55 9.20 -9.73
C GLY A 85 -0.43 8.56 -10.55
N GLN A 86 -0.29 7.24 -10.44
CA GLN A 86 0.60 6.41 -11.26
C GLN A 86 -0.04 5.06 -11.57
N THR A 87 0.16 4.56 -12.79
CA THR A 87 -0.32 3.24 -13.27
C THR A 87 0.82 2.26 -13.46
#